data_AF-A0A4Q4J790-F1
#
_entry.id   AF-A0A4Q4J790-F1
#
_cell.length_a   1.000
_cell.length_b   1.000
_cell.length_c   1.000
_cell.angle_alpha   90.00
_cell.angle_beta   90.00
_cell.angle_gamma   90.00
#
_symmetry.space_group_name_H-M   'P 1'
#
loop_
_entity.id
_entity.type
_entity.pdbx_description
1 polymer ?
#
loop_
_entity_poly.entity_id
_entity_poly.type
_entity_poly.pdbx_seq_one_letter_code
_entity_poly.pdbx_strand_id
1 'polypeptide(L)'
;MSYIGGAISEWRLLQQLEGHIAPAAIPFETRVGFMKSVELLKEAASDLSMRTSLGVIEAEWDDAFAQIAVNRPLSAHELQRLANYGERVSTVFATEACSLALMTLAPGHAAYAAPERPLFGEQVEEAFPTASAEIADAGRCRAAGLWTACVTHLMRALEPALGALAAWVGVTPKANWNATLNQIEARLREIHKGVDGDEAERWASEAALQLRAVKNAWRNHAMHGRTRYEEDDAVRVFDSTKYLMQTLAGRLTE
;
A
#
# COMPACT_ATOMS: atom_id res chain seq x y z
N MET A 1 -6.80 31.86 -2.24
CA MET A 1 -5.74 32.07 -1.23
C MET A 1 -5.79 30.93 -0.25
N SER A 2 -4.67 30.30 0.08
CA SER A 2 -4.62 29.31 1.17
C SER A 2 -4.88 30.01 2.50
N TYR A 3 -5.46 29.30 3.48
CA TYR A 3 -5.72 29.86 4.82
C TYR A 3 -4.43 30.39 5.49
N ILE A 4 -3.30 29.69 5.31
CA ILE A 4 -1.98 30.14 5.76
C ILE A 4 -1.52 31.44 5.08
N GLY A 5 -1.77 31.61 3.77
CA GLY A 5 -1.44 32.83 3.04
C GLY A 5 -2.30 34.04 3.46
N GLY A 6 -3.57 33.78 3.79
CA GLY A 6 -4.46 34.80 4.38
C GLY A 6 -3.96 35.29 5.73
N ALA A 7 -3.60 34.36 6.62
CA ALA A 7 -3.04 34.69 7.94
C ALA A 7 -1.73 35.47 7.85
N ILE A 8 -0.80 35.04 6.99
CA ILE A 8 0.47 35.77 6.75
C ILE A 8 0.20 37.21 6.30
N SER A 9 -0.75 37.39 5.37
CA SER A 9 -1.09 38.71 4.85
C SER A 9 -1.70 39.60 5.94
N GLU A 10 -2.60 39.07 6.76
CA GLU A 10 -3.19 39.82 7.87
C GLU A 10 -2.16 40.19 8.93
N TRP A 11 -1.24 39.29 9.29
CA TRP A 11 -0.20 39.58 10.28
C TRP A 11 0.80 40.63 9.79
N ARG A 12 1.15 40.62 8.50
CA ARG A 12 1.96 41.69 7.88
C ARG A 12 1.24 43.04 7.91
N LEU A 13 -0.08 43.06 7.71
CA LEU A 13 -0.89 44.27 7.84
C LEU A 13 -0.92 44.78 9.30
N LEU A 14 -1.17 43.90 10.27
CA LEU A 14 -1.17 44.26 11.70
C LEU A 14 0.20 44.79 12.14
N GLN A 15 1.28 44.20 11.63
CA GLN A 15 2.64 44.68 11.86
C GLN A 15 2.85 46.11 11.33
N GLN A 16 2.38 46.41 10.12
CA GLN A 16 2.50 47.75 9.51
C GLN A 16 1.67 48.81 10.23
N LEU A 17 0.61 48.40 10.95
CA LEU A 17 -0.28 49.30 11.70
C LEU A 17 0.16 49.52 13.15
N GLU A 18 1.24 48.86 13.61
CA GLU A 18 1.76 49.04 14.97
C GLU A 18 2.13 50.51 15.23
N GLY A 19 1.61 51.08 16.33
CA GLY A 19 1.80 52.51 16.66
C GLY A 19 0.85 53.47 15.94
N HIS A 20 0.06 53.00 14.98
CA HIS A 20 -0.98 53.78 14.29
C HIS A 20 -2.40 53.46 14.75
N ILE A 21 -2.63 52.25 15.28
CA ILE A 21 -3.90 51.81 15.87
C ILE A 21 -3.69 51.23 17.27
N ALA A 22 -4.77 51.11 18.05
CA ALA A 22 -4.73 50.36 19.30
C ALA A 22 -4.31 48.91 19.03
N PRO A 23 -3.46 48.29 19.86
CA PRO A 23 -3.02 46.91 19.66
C PRO A 23 -4.21 45.96 19.57
N ALA A 24 -4.50 45.45 18.37
CA ALA A 24 -5.58 44.53 18.13
C ALA A 24 -5.10 43.09 18.37
N ALA A 25 -5.88 42.31 19.12
CA ALA A 25 -5.68 40.87 19.14
C ALA A 25 -5.94 40.30 17.73
N ILE A 26 -5.18 39.28 17.35
CA ILE A 26 -5.41 38.60 16.07
C ILE A 26 -6.82 37.98 16.09
N PRO A 27 -7.63 38.18 15.03
CA PRO A 27 -8.94 37.56 14.92
C PRO A 27 -8.89 36.05 15.19
N PHE A 28 -9.90 35.55 15.91
CA PHE A 28 -9.99 34.14 16.27
C PHE A 28 -9.92 33.23 15.02
N GLU A 29 -10.64 33.59 13.96
CA GLU A 29 -10.67 32.84 12.71
C GLU A 29 -9.29 32.73 12.07
N THR A 30 -8.50 33.80 12.08
CA THR A 30 -7.14 33.78 11.54
C THR A 30 -6.20 32.90 12.35
N ARG A 31 -6.27 32.96 13.68
CA ARG A 31 -5.45 32.11 14.56
C ARG A 31 -5.77 30.63 14.31
N VAL A 32 -7.05 30.27 14.31
CA VAL A 32 -7.51 28.90 14.04
C VAL A 32 -7.17 28.45 12.62
N GLY A 33 -7.38 29.32 11.63
CA GLY A 33 -7.09 29.03 10.23
C GLY A 33 -5.61 28.75 9.99
N PHE A 34 -4.72 29.51 10.63
CA PHE A 34 -3.29 29.26 10.59
C PHE A 34 -2.93 27.91 11.21
N MET A 35 -3.41 27.63 12.44
CA MET A 35 -3.14 26.37 13.15
C MET A 35 -3.55 25.16 12.31
N LYS A 36 -4.80 25.15 11.84
CA LYS A 36 -5.32 24.06 10.99
C LYS A 36 -4.54 23.89 9.70
N SER A 37 -4.05 24.99 9.11
CA SER A 37 -3.24 24.91 7.90
C SER A 37 -1.91 24.22 8.16
N VAL A 38 -1.22 24.57 9.25
CA VAL A 38 0.07 23.96 9.59
C VAL A 38 -0.11 22.49 9.96
N GLU A 39 -1.16 22.13 10.71
CA GLU A 39 -1.49 20.74 11.03
C GLU A 39 -1.78 19.91 9.78
N LEU A 40 -2.60 20.43 8.84
CA LEU A 40 -2.87 19.78 7.57
C LEU A 40 -1.61 19.57 6.74
N LEU A 41 -0.74 20.59 6.67
CA LEU A 41 0.54 20.47 5.96
C LEU A 41 1.47 19.47 6.64
N LYS A 42 1.43 19.35 7.97
CA LYS A 42 2.18 18.34 8.72
C LYS A 42 1.71 16.93 8.38
N GLU A 43 0.40 16.70 8.38
CA GLU A 43 -0.21 15.41 8.03
C GLU A 43 0.16 15.01 6.60
N ALA A 44 -0.06 15.91 5.63
CA ALA A 44 0.30 15.67 4.23
C ALA A 44 1.81 15.43 4.05
N ALA A 45 2.66 16.17 4.76
CA ALA A 45 4.11 15.96 4.72
C ALA A 45 4.51 14.59 5.30
N SER A 46 3.80 14.10 6.33
CA SER A 46 4.01 12.76 6.88
C SER A 46 3.64 11.68 5.87
N ASP A 47 2.44 11.78 5.27
CA ASP A 47 1.93 10.80 4.30
C ASP A 47 2.83 10.71 3.06
N LEU A 48 3.37 11.85 2.65
CA LEU A 48 4.26 11.96 1.50
C LEU A 48 5.74 11.77 1.85
N SER A 49 6.08 11.44 3.10
CA SER A 49 7.45 11.26 3.59
C SER A 49 8.37 12.47 3.32
N MET A 50 7.81 13.68 3.39
CA MET A 50 8.47 14.97 3.14
C MET A 50 9.27 15.43 4.37
N ARG A 51 10.47 14.85 4.54
CA ARG A 51 11.32 15.04 5.72
C ARG A 51 11.74 16.49 5.95
N THR A 52 11.99 17.26 4.90
CA THR A 52 12.44 18.66 5.07
C THR A 52 11.29 19.53 5.58
N SER A 53 10.09 19.32 5.06
CA SER A 53 8.87 20.00 5.49
C SER A 53 8.51 19.65 6.92
N LEU A 54 8.57 18.38 7.31
CA LEU A 54 8.37 17.94 8.69
C LEU A 54 9.36 18.63 9.64
N GLY A 55 10.66 18.63 9.29
CA GLY A 55 11.68 19.28 10.12
C GLY A 55 11.43 20.78 10.33
N VAL A 56 11.00 21.50 9.28
CA VAL A 56 10.68 22.93 9.37
C VAL A 56 9.43 23.19 10.20
N ILE A 57 8.39 22.36 10.02
CA ILE A 57 7.14 22.49 10.78
C ILE A 57 7.43 22.27 12.26
N GLU A 58 8.10 21.17 12.61
CA GLU A 58 8.30 20.74 14.00
C GLU A 58 9.28 21.64 14.76
N ALA A 59 10.31 22.19 14.11
CA ALA A 59 11.33 23.00 14.77
C ALA A 59 10.77 24.27 15.45
N GLU A 60 9.68 24.84 14.92
CA GLU A 60 9.13 26.11 15.41
C GLU A 60 7.65 26.03 15.80
N TRP A 61 7.04 24.85 15.71
CA TRP A 61 5.61 24.68 16.00
C TRP A 61 5.24 25.05 17.43
N ASP A 62 5.99 24.58 18.43
CA ASP A 62 5.63 24.80 19.84
C ASP A 62 5.64 26.29 20.22
N ASP A 63 6.61 27.05 19.70
CA ASP A 63 6.70 28.49 19.92
C ASP A 63 5.59 29.25 19.16
N ALA A 64 5.33 28.88 17.90
CA ALA A 64 4.25 29.47 17.12
C ALA A 64 2.88 29.20 17.77
N PHE A 65 2.64 27.96 18.21
CA PHE A 65 1.45 27.51 18.91
C PHE A 65 1.24 28.28 20.21
N ALA A 66 2.28 28.43 21.03
CA ALA A 66 2.20 29.16 22.29
C ALA A 66 1.79 30.64 22.09
N GLN A 67 2.26 31.28 21.02
CA GLN A 67 1.90 32.66 20.68
C GLN A 67 0.44 32.80 20.23
N ILE A 68 -0.05 31.89 19.39
CA ILE A 68 -1.40 31.99 18.80
C ILE A 68 -2.50 31.36 19.69
N ALA A 69 -2.15 30.46 20.61
CA ALA A 69 -3.12 29.87 21.54
C ALA A 69 -3.71 30.92 22.49
N VAL A 70 -2.93 31.94 22.87
CA VAL A 70 -3.36 32.98 23.80
C VAL A 70 -4.05 34.13 23.05
N ASN A 71 -5.26 34.50 23.47
CA ASN A 71 -5.95 35.66 22.92
C ASN A 71 -5.41 36.96 23.53
N ARG A 72 -4.28 37.44 23.01
CA ARG A 72 -3.68 38.72 23.40
C ARG A 72 -3.14 39.49 22.19
N PRO A 73 -2.92 40.80 22.32
CA PRO A 73 -2.12 41.54 21.36
C PRO A 73 -0.71 40.95 21.25
N LEU A 74 -0.21 40.85 20.02
CA LEU A 74 1.16 40.47 19.71
C LEU A 74 1.93 41.70 19.22
N SER A 75 3.21 41.77 19.57
CA SER A 75 4.14 42.78 19.06
C SER A 75 4.44 42.57 17.56
N ALA A 76 4.90 43.60 16.86
CA ALA A 76 5.37 43.48 15.48
C ALA A 76 6.42 42.38 15.30
N HIS A 77 7.31 42.19 16.29
CA HIS A 77 8.31 41.14 16.24
C HIS A 77 7.70 39.73 16.31
N GLU A 78 6.71 39.51 17.18
CA GLU A 78 5.96 38.25 17.28
C GLU A 78 5.18 37.98 15.98
N LEU A 79 4.48 38.99 15.44
CA LEU A 79 3.77 38.90 14.16
C LEU A 79 4.71 38.59 12.99
N GLN A 80 5.88 39.23 12.94
CA GLN A 80 6.90 38.96 11.93
C GLN A 80 7.44 37.53 12.02
N ARG A 81 7.69 37.02 13.23
CA ARG A 81 8.13 35.63 13.43
C ARG A 81 7.08 34.63 12.95
N LEU A 82 5.81 34.84 13.30
CA LEU A 82 4.70 33.99 12.87
C LEU A 82 4.51 34.03 11.33
N ALA A 83 4.59 35.22 10.73
CA ALA A 83 4.52 35.38 9.28
C ALA A 83 5.67 34.66 8.57
N ASN A 84 6.90 34.81 9.07
CA ASN A 84 8.09 34.14 8.52
C ASN A 84 8.00 32.61 8.67
N TYR A 85 7.52 32.13 9.81
CA TYR A 85 7.28 30.71 10.03
C TYR A 85 6.27 30.16 9.00
N GLY A 86 5.11 30.81 8.84
CA GLY A 86 4.12 30.40 7.86
C GLY A 86 4.62 30.41 6.41
N GLU A 87 5.37 31.44 6.03
CA GLU A 87 5.95 31.55 4.68
C GLU A 87 6.99 30.45 4.43
N ARG A 88 7.84 30.17 5.41
CA ARG A 88 8.83 29.09 5.32
C ARG A 88 8.18 27.72 5.26
N VAL A 89 7.19 27.43 6.11
CA VAL A 89 6.41 26.18 6.04
C VAL A 89 5.79 26.01 4.65
N SER A 90 5.11 27.06 4.15
CA SER A 90 4.45 27.00 2.84
C SER A 90 5.44 26.82 1.68
N THR A 91 6.56 27.53 1.71
CA THR A 91 7.57 27.52 0.66
C THR A 91 8.32 26.19 0.61
N VAL A 92 8.74 25.69 1.77
CA VAL A 92 9.45 24.40 1.88
C VAL A 92 8.53 23.27 1.48
N PHE A 93 7.28 23.27 1.98
CA PHE A 93 6.28 22.29 1.58
C PHE A 93 6.05 22.30 0.07
N ALA A 94 5.81 23.46 -0.54
CA ALA A 94 5.59 23.56 -1.98
C ALA A 94 6.81 23.09 -2.78
N THR A 95 8.02 23.44 -2.34
CA THR A 95 9.27 23.06 -3.02
C THR A 95 9.49 21.55 -2.97
N GLU A 96 9.36 20.95 -1.79
CA GLU A 96 9.54 19.50 -1.63
C GLU A 96 8.41 18.74 -2.33
N ALA A 97 7.16 19.21 -2.26
CA ALA A 97 6.03 18.62 -2.99
C ALA A 97 6.24 18.66 -4.51
N CYS A 98 6.80 19.75 -5.05
CA CYS A 98 7.15 19.83 -6.47
C CYS A 98 8.24 18.83 -6.90
N SER A 99 9.03 18.30 -5.94
CA SER A 99 10.04 17.29 -6.22
C SER A 99 9.49 15.86 -6.21
N LEU A 100 8.24 15.66 -5.75
CA LEU A 100 7.63 14.34 -5.69
C LEU A 100 7.03 13.94 -7.03
N ALA A 101 7.31 12.71 -7.45
CA ALA A 101 6.57 12.06 -8.54
C ALA A 101 5.45 11.20 -7.94
N LEU A 102 4.21 11.57 -8.21
CA LEU A 102 3.03 10.83 -7.75
C LEU A 102 2.47 9.98 -8.89
N MET A 103 2.08 8.75 -8.58
CA MET A 103 1.38 7.86 -9.50
C MET A 103 -0.06 7.67 -9.01
N THR A 104 -1.02 7.88 -9.90
CA THR A 104 -2.43 7.55 -9.63
C THR A 104 -2.67 6.07 -9.84
N LEU A 105 -3.33 5.41 -8.90
CA LEU A 105 -3.77 4.02 -9.04
C LEU A 105 -5.14 3.98 -9.71
N ALA A 106 -5.38 2.97 -10.55
CA ALA A 106 -6.68 2.75 -11.15
C ALA A 106 -7.72 2.44 -10.05
N PRO A 107 -8.91 3.08 -10.02
CA PRO A 107 -9.88 2.89 -8.94
C PRO A 107 -10.26 1.42 -8.71
N GLY A 108 -10.34 0.61 -9.76
CA GLY A 108 -10.65 -0.82 -9.68
C GLY A 108 -9.55 -1.69 -9.04
N HIS A 109 -8.34 -1.14 -8.85
CA HIS A 109 -7.20 -1.88 -8.30
C HIS A 109 -6.54 -1.21 -7.09
N ALA A 110 -6.90 0.03 -6.75
CA ALA A 110 -6.29 0.77 -5.66
C ALA A 110 -6.34 0.02 -4.30
N ALA A 111 -7.44 -0.69 -4.04
CA ALA A 111 -7.62 -1.49 -2.81
C ALA A 111 -6.58 -2.62 -2.64
N TYR A 112 -5.88 -3.03 -3.71
CA TYR A 112 -4.85 -4.06 -3.64
C TYR A 112 -3.48 -3.53 -3.16
N ALA A 113 -3.26 -2.21 -3.16
CA ALA A 113 -1.99 -1.62 -2.72
C ALA A 113 -1.81 -1.66 -1.19
N ALA A 114 -2.89 -1.43 -0.46
CA ALA A 114 -2.94 -1.41 1.00
C ALA A 114 -4.28 -2.02 1.47
N PRO A 115 -4.42 -3.36 1.38
CA PRO A 115 -5.67 -4.02 1.71
C PRO A 115 -5.89 -4.03 3.24
N GLU A 116 -7.13 -3.84 3.69
CA GLU A 116 -7.50 -3.91 5.12
C GLU A 116 -7.37 -5.31 5.73
N ARG A 117 -7.33 -6.34 4.88
CA ARG A 117 -7.26 -7.76 5.25
C ARG A 117 -6.30 -8.50 4.32
N PRO A 118 -5.78 -9.69 4.70
CA PRO A 118 -4.95 -10.49 3.82
C PRO A 118 -5.65 -10.76 2.48
N LEU A 119 -4.97 -10.50 1.36
CA LEU A 119 -5.59 -10.54 0.02
C LEU A 119 -6.19 -11.90 -0.33
N PHE A 120 -5.58 -12.97 0.17
CA PHE A 120 -6.02 -14.36 -0.04
C PHE A 120 -6.83 -14.91 1.15
N GLY A 121 -7.05 -14.11 2.19
CA GLY A 121 -7.76 -14.48 3.40
C GLY A 121 -6.84 -14.97 4.52
N GLU A 122 -7.33 -14.85 5.76
CA GLU A 122 -6.60 -15.19 6.99
C GLU A 122 -6.16 -16.66 7.02
N GLN A 123 -7.01 -17.58 6.54
CA GLN A 123 -6.66 -19.00 6.48
C GLN A 123 -5.44 -19.29 5.60
N VAL A 124 -5.26 -18.54 4.50
CA VAL A 124 -4.08 -18.70 3.64
C VAL A 124 -2.84 -18.13 4.31
N GLU A 125 -2.97 -17.00 4.99
CA GLU A 125 -1.89 -16.38 5.75
C GLU A 125 -1.42 -17.26 6.92
N GLU A 126 -2.35 -17.93 7.61
CA GLU A 126 -2.05 -18.88 8.68
C GLU A 126 -1.41 -20.17 8.16
N ALA A 127 -1.93 -20.73 7.05
CA ALA A 127 -1.44 -21.98 6.49
C ALA A 127 -0.07 -21.82 5.78
N PHE A 128 0.17 -20.69 5.14
CA PHE A 128 1.34 -20.42 4.31
C PHE A 128 1.95 -19.03 4.59
N PRO A 129 2.40 -18.74 5.83
CA PRO A 129 2.86 -17.42 6.22
C PRO A 129 4.03 -16.91 5.38
N THR A 130 4.91 -17.79 4.89
CA THR A 130 6.03 -17.39 4.00
C THR A 130 5.58 -16.83 2.65
N ALA A 131 4.34 -17.10 2.21
CA ALA A 131 3.78 -16.55 0.97
C ALA A 131 3.30 -15.08 1.11
N SER A 132 3.10 -14.59 2.34
CA SER A 132 2.40 -13.33 2.60
C SER A 132 3.06 -12.11 1.95
N ALA A 133 4.40 -12.06 1.98
CA ALA A 133 5.16 -10.99 1.35
C ALA A 133 4.94 -10.95 -0.18
N GLU A 134 5.00 -12.11 -0.83
CA GLU A 134 4.79 -12.24 -2.27
C GLU A 134 3.34 -11.92 -2.68
N ILE A 135 2.36 -12.32 -1.86
CA ILE A 135 0.95 -11.97 -2.08
C ILE A 135 0.76 -10.45 -1.99
N ALA A 136 1.35 -9.80 -0.99
CA ALA A 136 1.28 -8.34 -0.82
C ALA A 136 1.97 -7.60 -1.98
N ASP A 137 3.13 -8.06 -2.43
CA ASP A 137 3.82 -7.49 -3.59
C ASP A 137 3.05 -7.69 -4.89
N ALA A 138 2.41 -8.85 -5.07
CA ALA A 138 1.49 -9.09 -6.18
C ALA A 138 0.32 -8.09 -6.18
N GLY A 139 -0.25 -7.80 -5.00
CA GLY A 139 -1.30 -6.79 -4.82
C GLY A 139 -0.85 -5.39 -5.20
N ARG A 140 0.32 -4.96 -4.71
CA ARG A 140 0.94 -3.67 -5.09
C ARG A 140 1.20 -3.57 -6.59
N CYS A 141 1.74 -4.63 -7.20
CA CYS A 141 1.97 -4.68 -8.65
C CYS A 141 0.65 -4.59 -9.44
N ARG A 142 -0.42 -5.26 -8.99
CA ARG A 142 -1.75 -5.16 -9.58
C ARG A 142 -2.27 -3.72 -9.50
N ALA A 143 -2.16 -3.10 -8.32
CA ALA A 143 -2.61 -1.72 -8.12
C ALA A 143 -1.87 -0.72 -9.01
N ALA A 144 -0.57 -0.94 -9.23
CA ALA A 144 0.30 -0.10 -10.06
C ALA A 144 0.25 -0.44 -11.57
N GLY A 145 -0.58 -1.39 -12.02
CA GLY A 145 -0.65 -1.81 -13.42
C GLY A 145 0.60 -2.54 -13.93
N LEU A 146 1.42 -3.08 -13.03
CA LEU A 146 2.63 -3.85 -13.34
C LEU A 146 2.28 -5.34 -13.51
N TRP A 147 1.45 -5.63 -14.51
CA TRP A 147 0.81 -6.93 -14.72
C TRP A 147 1.79 -8.12 -14.74
N THR A 148 2.89 -8.01 -15.47
CA THR A 148 3.89 -9.11 -15.55
C THR A 148 4.60 -9.33 -14.21
N ALA A 149 4.86 -8.26 -13.44
CA ALA A 149 5.46 -8.36 -12.11
C ALA A 149 4.46 -8.96 -11.09
N CYS A 150 3.18 -8.57 -11.17
CA CYS A 150 2.10 -9.18 -10.40
C CYS A 150 2.08 -10.70 -10.57
N VAL A 151 2.06 -11.18 -11.82
CA VAL A 151 2.13 -12.61 -12.14
C VAL A 151 3.38 -13.27 -11.55
N THR A 152 4.54 -12.60 -11.62
CA THR A 152 5.81 -13.14 -11.12
C THR A 152 5.77 -13.37 -9.61
N HIS A 153 5.26 -12.39 -8.86
CA HIS A 153 5.06 -12.52 -7.41
C HIS A 153 4.05 -13.62 -7.07
N LEU A 154 2.95 -13.75 -7.84
CA LEU A 154 1.98 -14.84 -7.65
C LEU A 154 2.60 -16.23 -7.84
N MET A 155 3.57 -16.37 -8.74
CA MET A 155 4.28 -17.65 -8.93
C MET A 155 5.17 -18.00 -7.74
N ARG A 156 5.76 -17.00 -7.09
CA ARG A 156 6.60 -17.16 -5.90
C ARG A 156 5.74 -17.43 -4.66
N ALA A 157 4.60 -16.75 -4.54
CA ALA A 157 3.62 -16.97 -3.47
C ALA A 157 3.11 -18.42 -3.42
N LEU A 158 3.04 -19.11 -4.57
CA LEU A 158 2.59 -20.51 -4.63
C LEU A 158 3.65 -21.52 -4.15
N GLU A 159 4.93 -21.17 -4.11
CA GLU A 159 6.01 -22.10 -3.78
C GLU A 159 5.79 -22.87 -2.46
N PRO A 160 5.47 -22.22 -1.33
CA PRO A 160 5.21 -22.95 -0.08
C PRO A 160 4.01 -23.90 -0.17
N ALA A 161 2.88 -23.44 -0.72
CA ALA A 161 1.68 -24.26 -0.86
C ALA A 161 1.92 -25.48 -1.77
N LEU A 162 2.73 -25.32 -2.83
CA LEU A 162 3.15 -26.42 -3.68
C LEU A 162 4.13 -27.36 -2.99
N GLY A 163 5.00 -26.85 -2.13
CA GLY A 163 5.87 -27.67 -1.27
C GLY A 163 5.05 -28.57 -0.35
N ALA A 164 4.07 -27.99 0.36
CA ALA A 164 3.16 -28.71 1.23
C ALA A 164 2.35 -29.77 0.47
N LEU A 165 1.81 -29.39 -0.71
CA LEU A 165 1.07 -30.32 -1.57
C LEU A 165 1.95 -31.48 -2.07
N ALA A 166 3.18 -31.19 -2.49
CA ALA A 166 4.14 -32.19 -2.93
C ALA A 166 4.47 -33.19 -1.81
N ALA A 167 4.72 -32.69 -0.59
CA ALA A 167 4.95 -33.53 0.58
C ALA A 167 3.73 -34.43 0.88
N TRP A 168 2.53 -33.86 0.82
CA TRP A 168 1.28 -34.58 1.08
C TRP A 168 1.04 -35.73 0.11
N VAL A 169 1.34 -35.54 -1.20
CA VAL A 169 1.24 -36.62 -2.20
C VAL A 169 2.49 -37.51 -2.31
N GLY A 170 3.51 -37.32 -1.45
CA GLY A 170 4.75 -38.10 -1.49
C GLY A 170 5.62 -37.86 -2.74
N VAL A 171 5.60 -36.64 -3.29
CA VAL A 171 6.44 -36.22 -4.43
C VAL A 171 7.61 -35.38 -3.92
N THR A 172 8.83 -35.81 -4.25
CA THR A 172 10.03 -35.00 -3.97
C THR A 172 10.17 -33.89 -5.01
N PRO A 173 10.22 -32.61 -4.62
CA PRO A 173 10.41 -31.50 -5.55
C PRO A 173 11.71 -31.66 -6.35
N LYS A 174 11.63 -31.49 -7.67
CA LYS A 174 12.78 -31.47 -8.58
C LYS A 174 13.14 -30.04 -8.97
N ALA A 175 14.36 -29.84 -9.45
CA ALA A 175 14.81 -28.56 -10.01
C ALA A 175 13.92 -28.05 -11.16
N ASN A 176 13.25 -28.96 -11.89
CA ASN A 176 12.27 -28.62 -12.91
C ASN A 176 10.86 -28.60 -12.31
N TRP A 177 10.31 -27.40 -12.14
CA TRP A 177 8.96 -27.18 -11.61
C TRP A 177 7.88 -27.92 -12.41
N ASN A 178 7.96 -27.94 -13.75
CA ASN A 178 6.99 -28.66 -14.59
C ASN A 178 6.99 -30.17 -14.32
N ALA A 179 8.15 -30.75 -14.03
CA ALA A 179 8.24 -32.16 -13.68
C ALA A 179 7.58 -32.43 -12.33
N THR A 180 7.84 -31.59 -11.32
CA THR A 180 7.19 -31.67 -10.00
C THR A 180 5.68 -31.56 -10.14
N LEU A 181 5.17 -30.56 -10.87
CA LEU A 181 3.74 -30.37 -11.08
C LEU A 181 3.06 -31.55 -11.77
N ASN A 182 3.70 -32.11 -12.81
CA ASN A 182 3.18 -33.31 -13.48
C ASN A 182 3.08 -34.51 -12.53
N GLN A 183 4.06 -34.67 -11.63
CA GLN A 183 4.05 -35.76 -10.65
C GLN A 183 2.97 -35.55 -9.59
N ILE A 184 2.81 -34.32 -9.09
CA ILE A 184 1.72 -33.97 -8.16
C ILE A 184 0.37 -34.28 -8.81
N GLU A 185 0.17 -33.80 -10.04
CA GLU A 185 -1.09 -34.01 -10.77
C GLU A 185 -1.38 -35.50 -11.01
N ALA A 186 -0.34 -36.31 -11.30
CA ALA A 186 -0.49 -37.76 -11.43
C ALA A 186 -0.95 -38.40 -10.11
N ARG A 187 -0.34 -38.03 -8.98
CA ARG A 187 -0.73 -38.53 -7.65
C ARG A 187 -2.13 -38.10 -7.24
N LEU A 188 -2.52 -36.86 -7.54
CA LEU A 188 -3.86 -36.37 -7.24
C LEU A 188 -4.95 -37.17 -7.97
N ARG A 189 -4.66 -37.70 -9.17
CA ARG A 189 -5.60 -38.56 -9.91
C ARG A 189 -5.69 -39.99 -9.37
N GLU A 190 -4.75 -40.42 -8.54
CA GLU A 190 -4.79 -41.74 -7.88
C GLU A 190 -5.77 -41.73 -6.69
N ILE A 191 -6.18 -40.53 -6.23
CA ILE A 191 -7.16 -40.35 -5.15
C ILE A 191 -8.56 -40.55 -5.72
N HIS A 192 -9.28 -41.50 -5.16
CA HIS A 192 -10.62 -41.86 -5.62
C HIS A 192 -11.52 -42.29 -4.47
N LYS A 193 -12.82 -42.07 -4.63
CA LYS A 193 -13.85 -42.33 -3.61
C LYS A 193 -13.83 -43.73 -3.03
N GLY A 194 -13.45 -44.74 -3.82
CA GLY A 194 -13.43 -46.13 -3.40
C GLY A 194 -12.41 -46.44 -2.29
N VAL A 195 -11.34 -45.65 -2.18
CA VAL A 195 -10.27 -45.85 -1.19
C VAL A 195 -10.14 -44.67 -0.24
N ASP A 196 -10.23 -43.45 -0.75
CA ASP A 196 -9.91 -42.23 0.00
C ASP A 196 -11.16 -41.49 0.49
N GLY A 197 -12.34 -41.86 -0.03
CA GLY A 197 -13.61 -41.21 0.28
C GLY A 197 -13.95 -40.04 -0.66
N ASP A 198 -15.24 -39.71 -0.69
CA ASP A 198 -15.84 -38.73 -1.61
C ASP A 198 -15.23 -37.32 -1.45
N GLU A 199 -14.99 -36.92 -0.20
CA GLU A 199 -14.42 -35.61 0.13
C GLU A 199 -12.95 -35.50 -0.30
N ALA A 200 -12.19 -36.60 -0.25
CA ALA A 200 -10.80 -36.63 -0.67
C ALA A 200 -10.68 -36.51 -2.19
N GLU A 201 -11.46 -37.31 -2.94
CA GLU A 201 -11.50 -37.25 -4.40
C GLU A 201 -11.92 -35.87 -4.90
N ARG A 202 -12.97 -35.28 -4.29
CA ARG A 202 -13.46 -33.97 -4.69
C ARG A 202 -12.40 -32.88 -4.51
N TRP A 203 -11.78 -32.81 -3.33
CA TRP A 203 -10.72 -31.84 -3.04
C TRP A 203 -9.50 -32.04 -3.94
N ALA A 204 -9.07 -33.29 -4.17
CA ALA A 204 -7.93 -33.60 -5.03
C ALA A 204 -8.19 -33.21 -6.49
N SER A 205 -9.41 -33.48 -6.98
CA SER A 205 -9.85 -33.10 -8.34
C SER A 205 -9.88 -31.58 -8.51
N GLU A 206 -10.37 -30.86 -7.49
CA GLU A 206 -10.41 -29.41 -7.47
C GLU A 206 -9.00 -28.80 -7.46
N ALA A 207 -8.11 -29.29 -6.58
CA ALA A 207 -6.71 -28.87 -6.52
C ALA A 207 -6.00 -29.14 -7.86
N ALA A 208 -6.20 -30.30 -8.47
CA ALA A 208 -5.59 -30.67 -9.75
C ALA A 208 -6.06 -29.77 -10.91
N LEU A 209 -7.36 -29.42 -10.96
CA LEU A 209 -7.92 -28.52 -11.96
C LEU A 209 -7.24 -27.14 -11.90
N GLN A 210 -7.14 -26.57 -10.70
CA GLN A 210 -6.58 -25.24 -10.48
C GLN A 210 -5.06 -25.23 -10.72
N LEU A 211 -4.37 -26.27 -10.28
CA LEU A 211 -2.94 -26.44 -10.56
C LEU A 211 -2.64 -26.46 -12.06
N ARG A 212 -3.49 -27.14 -12.84
CA ARG A 212 -3.37 -27.17 -14.30
C ARG A 212 -3.61 -25.80 -14.92
N ALA A 213 -4.59 -25.03 -14.43
CA ALA A 213 -4.87 -23.68 -14.92
C ALA A 213 -3.65 -22.77 -14.74
N VAL A 214 -3.08 -22.73 -13.53
CA VAL A 214 -1.87 -21.96 -13.21
C VAL A 214 -0.67 -22.42 -14.05
N LYS A 215 -0.45 -23.73 -14.15
CA LYS A 215 0.67 -24.28 -14.92
C LYS A 215 0.59 -23.91 -16.41
N ASN A 216 -0.56 -24.18 -17.03
CA ASN A 216 -0.68 -24.14 -18.49
C ASN A 216 -0.77 -22.73 -19.02
N ALA A 217 -1.59 -21.86 -18.43
CA ALA A 217 -1.74 -20.52 -18.95
C ALA A 217 -0.60 -19.56 -18.53
N TRP A 218 0.27 -19.93 -17.57
CA TRP A 218 1.02 -18.91 -16.81
C TRP A 218 2.50 -19.22 -16.68
N ARG A 219 2.91 -20.25 -15.92
CA ARG A 219 4.35 -20.49 -15.73
C ARG A 219 5.09 -20.78 -17.03
N ASN A 220 4.49 -21.59 -17.90
CA ASN A 220 5.08 -21.93 -19.19
C ASN A 220 5.29 -20.69 -20.06
N HIS A 221 4.46 -19.65 -19.92
CA HIS A 221 4.51 -18.44 -20.73
C HIS A 221 5.29 -17.29 -20.07
N ALA A 222 5.20 -17.16 -18.74
CA ALA A 222 5.85 -16.11 -17.94
C ALA A 222 7.37 -16.33 -17.82
N MET A 223 7.81 -17.57 -17.59
CA MET A 223 9.23 -17.85 -17.30
C MET A 223 10.11 -17.92 -18.56
N HIS A 224 9.52 -18.02 -19.74
CA HIS A 224 10.26 -18.07 -21.00
C HIS A 224 10.45 -16.70 -21.67
N GLY A 225 10.07 -15.60 -21.00
CA GLY A 225 10.34 -14.22 -21.43
C GLY A 225 9.69 -13.80 -22.75
N ARG A 226 8.78 -14.62 -23.28
CA ARG A 226 8.16 -14.44 -24.60
C ARG A 226 6.80 -13.72 -24.55
N THR A 227 6.24 -13.52 -23.36
CA THR A 227 4.87 -13.02 -23.18
C THR A 227 4.85 -11.92 -22.12
N ARG A 228 4.32 -10.75 -22.48
CA ARG A 228 3.93 -9.72 -21.50
C ARG A 228 2.48 -9.99 -21.13
N TYR A 229 2.18 -9.90 -19.83
CA TYR A 229 0.81 -9.98 -19.33
C TYR A 229 0.14 -8.63 -19.44
N GLU A 230 -1.11 -8.62 -19.87
CA GLU A 230 -2.01 -7.48 -19.77
C GLU A 230 -2.90 -7.62 -18.52
N GLU A 231 -3.76 -6.61 -18.30
CA GLU A 231 -4.64 -6.52 -17.13
C GLU A 231 -5.51 -7.77 -16.99
N ASP A 232 -6.27 -8.12 -18.02
CA ASP A 232 -7.19 -9.27 -18.02
C ASP A 232 -6.48 -10.58 -17.68
N ASP A 233 -5.28 -10.77 -18.20
CA ASP A 233 -4.48 -11.94 -17.90
C ASP A 233 -4.07 -11.92 -16.43
N ALA A 234 -3.46 -10.83 -15.94
CA ALA A 234 -3.01 -10.69 -14.56
C ALA A 234 -4.13 -10.72 -13.52
N VAL A 235 -5.36 -10.37 -13.88
CA VAL A 235 -6.54 -10.51 -13.01
C VAL A 235 -6.95 -11.98 -12.90
N ARG A 236 -7.08 -12.70 -14.03
CA ARG A 236 -7.36 -14.16 -14.02
C ARG A 236 -6.25 -14.92 -13.28
N VAL A 237 -5.02 -14.58 -13.66
CA VAL A 237 -3.84 -14.36 -12.82
C VAL A 237 -4.04 -14.54 -11.30
N PHE A 238 -4.40 -13.43 -10.73
CA PHE A 238 -4.53 -13.28 -9.31
C PHE A 238 -5.61 -14.20 -8.72
N ASP A 239 -6.75 -14.29 -9.39
CA ASP A 239 -7.95 -14.95 -8.85
C ASP A 239 -7.80 -16.47 -8.83
N SER A 240 -7.20 -17.08 -9.86
CA SER A 240 -6.94 -18.53 -9.87
C SER A 240 -5.85 -18.93 -8.87
N THR A 241 -4.81 -18.10 -8.66
CA THR A 241 -3.83 -18.36 -7.58
C THR A 241 -4.46 -18.24 -6.21
N LYS A 242 -5.27 -17.19 -5.98
CA LYS A 242 -6.04 -17.03 -4.74
C LYS A 242 -6.90 -18.24 -4.45
N TYR A 243 -7.71 -18.67 -5.43
CA TYR A 243 -8.58 -19.82 -5.29
C TYR A 243 -7.80 -21.10 -4.95
N LEU A 244 -6.71 -21.38 -5.69
CA LEU A 244 -5.86 -22.55 -5.43
C LEU A 244 -5.31 -22.53 -4.00
N MET A 245 -4.73 -21.41 -3.55
CA MET A 245 -4.16 -21.34 -2.21
C MET A 245 -5.23 -21.48 -1.12
N GLN A 246 -6.43 -20.95 -1.33
CA GLN A 246 -7.57 -21.15 -0.41
C GLN A 246 -8.00 -22.62 -0.36
N THR A 247 -8.10 -23.31 -1.50
CA THR A 247 -8.40 -24.75 -1.54
C THR A 247 -7.33 -25.56 -0.78
N LEU A 248 -6.04 -25.23 -0.96
CA LEU A 248 -4.94 -25.93 -0.31
C LEU A 248 -4.89 -25.66 1.21
N ALA A 249 -5.10 -24.41 1.63
CA ALA A 249 -5.15 -24.01 3.04
C ALA A 249 -6.29 -24.69 3.83
N GLY A 250 -7.29 -25.24 3.13
CA GLY A 250 -8.32 -26.07 3.74
C GLY A 250 -7.80 -27.37 4.36
N ARG A 251 -6.61 -27.84 3.97
CA ARG A 251 -6.06 -29.14 4.41
C ARG A 251 -4.56 -29.17 4.65
N LEU A 252 -3.83 -28.19 4.14
CA LEU A 252 -2.38 -28.19 4.12
C LEU A 252 -1.84 -26.94 4.83
N THR A 253 -0.66 -27.08 5.41
CA THR A 253 0.15 -26.02 6.00
C THR A 253 1.60 -26.23 5.57
N GLU A 254 2.40 -25.18 5.45
CA GLU A 254 3.84 -25.27 5.11
C GLU A 254 4.74 -25.83 6.23
#